data_AF-A0A0X8JVX7-F1
#
_entry.id   AF-A0A0X8JVX7-F1
#
_cell.length_a   1.000
_cell.length_b   1.000
_cell.length_c   1.000
_cell.angle_alpha   90.00
_cell.angle_beta   90.00
_cell.angle_gamma   90.00
#
_symmetry.space_group_name_H-M   'P 1'
#
loop_
_entity.id
_entity.type
_entity.pdbx_description
1 polymer ?
#
loop_
_entity_poly.entity_id
_entity_poly.type
_entity_poly.pdbx_seq_one_letter_code
_entity_poly.pdbx_strand_id
1 'polypeptide(L)'
;MERNKILYDIKDISDILQISIPTAYKVVKCLNDELSKKKNKYGDNYYTFGAKIYSKYFVERFYDNKFLKIKQIMEKLEIKEFEAKKIWKKSKKELLEKGYLIIKGRVPEKFLMEKIRVV
;
A
#
# COMPACT_ATOMS: atom_id res chain seq x y z
N MET A 1 9.78 0.09 -14.89
CA MET A 1 9.19 0.74 -13.70
C MET A 1 9.91 2.05 -13.50
N GLU A 2 9.27 3.18 -13.78
CA GLU A 2 9.80 4.54 -13.56
C GLU A 2 10.08 4.76 -12.07
N ARG A 3 11.24 4.30 -11.62
CA ARG A 3 11.73 4.47 -10.26
C ARG A 3 12.27 5.90 -10.09
N ASN A 4 11.42 6.93 -10.17
CA ASN A 4 11.81 8.31 -9.84
C ASN A 4 10.65 9.29 -9.56
N LYS A 5 9.37 8.87 -9.59
CA LYS A 5 8.27 9.81 -9.33
C LYS A 5 8.21 10.15 -7.83
N ILE A 6 8.47 11.40 -7.49
CA ILE A 6 8.44 11.93 -6.11
C ILE A 6 6.99 11.99 -5.57
N LEU A 7 6.03 12.24 -6.45
CA LEU A 7 4.61 12.38 -6.13
C LEU A 7 3.77 11.39 -6.93
N TYR A 8 2.92 10.62 -6.25
CA TYR A 8 1.88 9.83 -6.88
C TYR A 8 0.60 10.65 -7.01
N ASP A 9 0.01 10.65 -8.20
CA ASP A 9 -1.33 11.17 -8.45
C ASP A 9 -2.40 10.09 -8.23
N ILE A 10 -3.67 10.47 -8.36
CA ILE A 10 -4.80 9.56 -8.14
C ILE A 10 -4.72 8.34 -9.07
N LYS A 11 -4.26 8.50 -10.31
CA LYS A 11 -4.17 7.40 -11.28
C LYS A 11 -3.06 6.43 -10.86
N ASP A 12 -1.90 6.94 -10.47
CA ASP A 12 -0.83 6.10 -9.93
C ASP A 12 -1.31 5.27 -8.74
N ILE A 13 -2.00 5.89 -7.79
CA ILE A 13 -2.55 5.22 -6.60
C ILE A 13 -3.61 4.18 -6.99
N SER A 14 -4.45 4.51 -7.97
CA SER A 14 -5.46 3.60 -8.52
C SER A 14 -4.81 2.35 -9.12
N ASP A 15 -3.73 2.53 -9.87
CA ASP A 15 -3.02 1.46 -10.56
C ASP A 15 -2.20 0.60 -9.59
N ILE A 16 -1.43 1.24 -8.70
CA ILE A 16 -0.62 0.58 -7.66
C ILE A 16 -1.50 -0.31 -6.77
N LEU A 17 -2.59 0.27 -6.25
CA LEU A 17 -3.51 -0.42 -5.36
C LEU A 17 -4.54 -1.26 -6.12
N GLN A 18 -4.61 -1.15 -7.44
CA GLN A 18 -5.62 -1.78 -8.29
C GLN A 18 -7.06 -1.52 -7.80
N ILE A 19 -7.39 -0.28 -7.42
CA ILE A 19 -8.71 0.17 -6.93
C ILE A 19 -9.37 1.12 -7.92
N SER A 20 -10.60 1.57 -7.64
CA SER A 20 -11.26 2.58 -8.47
C SER A 20 -10.72 3.98 -8.17
N ILE A 21 -10.73 4.86 -9.18
CA ILE A 21 -10.33 6.27 -9.05
C ILE A 21 -11.02 6.98 -7.88
N PRO A 22 -12.34 6.84 -7.64
CA PRO A 22 -12.98 7.45 -6.47
C PRO A 22 -12.44 6.93 -5.13
N THR A 23 -12.05 5.65 -5.08
CA THR A 23 -11.45 5.06 -3.87
C THR A 23 -10.03 5.56 -3.69
N ALA A 24 -9.23 5.64 -4.77
CA ALA A 24 -7.89 6.19 -4.75
C ALA A 24 -7.88 7.64 -4.26
N TYR A 25 -8.86 8.47 -4.69
CA TYR A 25 -9.03 9.82 -4.17
C TYR A 25 -9.24 9.85 -2.65
N LYS A 26 -10.10 8.98 -2.11
CA LYS A 26 -10.30 8.87 -0.65
C LYS A 26 -9.02 8.47 0.08
N VAL A 27 -8.23 7.55 -0.48
CA VAL A 27 -6.93 7.15 0.09
C VAL A 27 -5.98 8.36 0.13
N VAL A 28 -5.81 9.07 -0.99
CA VAL A 28 -4.91 10.23 -1.07
C VAL A 28 -5.35 11.34 -0.11
N LYS A 29 -6.65 11.62 -0.03
CA LYS A 29 -7.20 12.58 0.93
C LYS A 29 -6.83 12.20 2.38
N CYS A 30 -7.07 10.94 2.76
CA CYS A 30 -6.75 10.45 4.10
C CYS A 30 -5.24 10.55 4.41
N LEU A 31 -4.38 10.20 3.45
CA LEU A 31 -2.93 10.31 3.61
C LEU A 31 -2.47 11.77 3.77
N ASN A 32 -3.04 12.69 2.99
CA ASN A 32 -2.76 14.12 3.13
C ASN A 32 -3.26 14.68 4.46
N ASP A 33 -4.44 14.26 4.93
CA ASP A 33 -4.96 14.65 6.25
C ASP A 33 -4.05 14.13 7.38
N GLU A 34 -3.47 12.93 7.24
CA GLU A 34 -2.46 12.41 8.17
C GLU A 34 -1.14 13.21 8.09
N LEU A 35 -0.70 13.52 6.88
CA LEU A 35 0.59 14.16 6.62
C LEU A 35 0.62 15.64 7.02
N SER A 36 -0.48 16.38 6.83
CA SER A 36 -0.61 17.79 7.23
C SER A 36 -0.47 17.99 8.75
N LYS A 37 -0.73 16.94 9.53
CA LYS A 37 -0.59 16.94 10.99
C LYS A 37 0.80 16.52 11.46
N LYS A 38 1.63 15.95 10.58
CA LYS A 38 3.00 15.56 10.91
C LYS A 38 3.94 16.75 10.80
N LYS A 39 4.87 16.84 11.75
CA LYS A 39 5.99 17.77 11.71
C LYS A 39 7.16 17.17 10.95
N ASN A 40 7.82 17.98 10.13
CA ASN A 40 9.09 17.64 9.51
C ASN A 40 10.24 17.83 10.52
N LYS A 41 11.47 17.53 10.10
CA LYS A 41 12.68 17.69 10.94
C LYS A 41 12.96 19.12 11.41
N TYR A 42 12.29 20.11 10.82
CA TYR A 42 12.41 21.53 11.17
C TYR A 42 11.25 22.03 12.04
N GLY A 43 10.27 21.18 12.38
CA GLY A 43 9.10 21.57 13.18
C GLY A 43 7.91 22.11 12.38
N ASP A 44 8.02 22.18 11.05
CA ASP A 44 6.94 22.64 10.16
C ASP A 44 6.06 21.51 9.68
N ASN A 45 4.82 21.82 9.28
CA ASN A 45 3.94 20.85 8.66
C ASN A 45 4.42 20.53 7.24
N TYR A 46 4.19 19.30 6.78
CA TYR A 46 4.44 18.95 5.39
C TYR A 46 3.43 19.62 4.45
N TYR A 47 3.89 20.09 3.29
CA TYR A 47 3.00 20.53 2.21
C TYR A 47 2.20 19.36 1.64
N THR A 48 0.88 19.49 1.59
CA THR A 48 -0.03 18.48 1.03
C THR A 48 -0.63 18.93 -0.29
N PHE A 49 -1.00 17.98 -1.15
CA PHE A 49 -1.57 18.25 -2.47
C PHE A 49 -2.94 17.59 -2.60
N GLY A 50 -3.99 18.32 -2.98
CA GLY A 50 -5.35 17.79 -2.98
C GLY A 50 -5.55 16.46 -3.75
N ALA A 51 -4.79 16.24 -4.83
CA ALA A 51 -4.88 15.05 -5.67
C ALA A 51 -3.55 14.28 -5.83
N LYS A 52 -2.55 14.57 -4.99
CA LYS A 52 -1.24 13.91 -5.04
C LYS A 52 -0.72 13.60 -3.64
N ILE A 53 0.21 12.65 -3.53
CA ILE A 53 0.87 12.30 -2.28
C ILE A 53 2.35 11.97 -2.53
N TYR A 54 3.23 12.23 -1.56
CA TYR A 54 4.62 11.79 -1.67
C TYR A 54 4.71 10.27 -1.75
N SER A 55 5.40 9.77 -2.77
CA SER A 55 5.56 8.33 -3.01
C SER A 55 6.22 7.62 -1.84
N LYS A 56 7.23 8.27 -1.23
CA LYS A 56 7.89 7.78 -0.02
C LYS A 56 6.88 7.57 1.12
N TYR A 57 6.07 8.58 1.40
CA TYR A 57 5.08 8.53 2.47
C TYR A 57 4.01 7.46 2.20
N PHE A 58 3.58 7.32 0.94
CA PHE A 58 2.68 6.24 0.55
C PHE A 58 3.26 4.86 0.89
N VAL A 59 4.51 4.59 0.52
CA VAL A 59 5.19 3.31 0.82
C VAL A 59 5.39 3.12 2.32
N GLU A 60 5.68 4.18 3.08
CA GLU A 60 5.75 4.11 4.55
C GLU A 60 4.42 3.66 5.17
N ARG A 61 3.28 4.08 4.62
CA ARG A 61 1.95 3.69 5.14
C ARG A 61 1.46 2.34 4.63
N PHE A 62 1.83 1.94 3.42
CA PHE A 62 1.33 0.72 2.77
C PHE A 62 2.37 -0.39 2.56
N TYR A 63 3.59 -0.21 3.05
CA TYR A 63 4.74 -1.11 3.00
C TYR A 63 5.37 -1.31 1.60
N ASP A 64 4.59 -1.28 0.53
CA ASP A 64 5.07 -1.51 -0.84
C ASP A 64 4.32 -0.63 -1.86
N ASN A 65 4.80 -0.60 -3.10
CA ASN A 65 4.15 0.00 -4.25
C ASN A 65 3.65 -1.03 -5.29
N LYS A 66 3.64 -2.31 -4.92
CA LYS A 66 3.05 -3.38 -5.72
C LYS A 66 2.19 -4.28 -4.84
N PHE A 67 0.96 -4.52 -5.27
CA PHE A 67 -0.03 -5.27 -4.50
C PHE A 67 -0.54 -6.45 -5.31
N LEU A 68 -0.67 -7.60 -4.63
CA LEU A 68 -1.24 -8.82 -5.20
C LEU A 68 -2.66 -9.02 -4.70
N LYS A 69 -3.59 -9.27 -5.62
CA LYS A 69 -4.93 -9.80 -5.33
C LYS A 69 -4.85 -11.29 -5.01
N ILE A 70 -5.88 -11.84 -4.37
CA ILE A 70 -5.98 -13.28 -4.05
C ILE A 70 -5.66 -14.17 -5.26
N LYS A 71 -6.23 -13.89 -6.45
CA LYS A 71 -5.94 -14.64 -7.68
C LYS A 71 -4.46 -14.61 -8.05
N GLN A 72 -3.84 -13.43 -7.97
CA GLN A 72 -2.40 -13.27 -8.26
C GLN A 72 -1.53 -13.98 -7.22
N ILE A 73 -1.97 -14.08 -5.96
CA ILE A 73 -1.29 -14.89 -4.94
C ILE A 73 -1.39 -16.38 -5.27
N MET A 74 -2.57 -16.86 -5.70
CA MET A 74 -2.77 -18.25 -6.13
C MET A 74 -1.85 -18.61 -7.29
N GLU A 75 -1.84 -17.79 -8.33
CA GLU A 75 -1.00 -17.98 -9.52
C GLU A 75 0.49 -17.95 -9.16
N LYS A 76 0.91 -16.96 -8.36
CA LYS A 76 2.32 -16.76 -8.05
C LYS A 76 2.90 -17.86 -7.15
N LEU A 77 2.09 -18.48 -6.31
CA LEU A 77 2.52 -19.49 -5.35
C LEU A 77 2.05 -20.91 -5.72
N GLU A 78 1.32 -21.06 -6.82
CA GLU A 78 0.72 -22.33 -7.26
C GLU A 78 -0.14 -23.01 -6.18
N ILE A 79 -0.93 -22.21 -5.44
CA ILE A 79 -1.76 -22.67 -4.31
C ILE A 79 -3.26 -22.52 -4.56
N LYS A 80 -4.06 -23.22 -3.77
CA LYS A 80 -5.53 -23.14 -3.84
C LYS A 80 -6.04 -21.84 -3.22
N GLU A 81 -7.26 -21.45 -3.60
CA GLU A 81 -7.88 -20.20 -3.14
C GLU A 81 -8.00 -20.14 -1.61
N PHE A 82 -8.31 -21.25 -0.94
CA PHE A 82 -8.44 -21.27 0.51
C PHE A 82 -7.10 -20.97 1.21
N GLU A 83 -5.98 -21.39 0.63
CA GLU A 83 -4.63 -21.14 1.15
C GLU A 83 -4.24 -19.68 0.93
N ALA A 84 -4.48 -19.16 -0.27
CA ALA A 84 -4.28 -17.75 -0.58
C ALA A 84 -5.10 -16.82 0.35
N LYS A 85 -6.34 -17.21 0.69
CA LYS A 85 -7.16 -16.50 1.69
C LYS A 85 -6.57 -16.57 3.10
N LYS A 86 -6.02 -17.73 3.52
CA LYS A 86 -5.32 -17.86 4.81
C LYS A 86 -4.09 -16.95 4.85
N ILE A 87 -3.29 -16.93 3.79
CA ILE A 87 -2.13 -16.04 3.65
C ILE A 87 -2.57 -14.58 3.76
N TRP A 88 -3.58 -14.15 3.01
CA TRP A 88 -4.08 -12.77 3.09
C TRP A 88 -4.55 -12.41 4.51
N LYS A 89 -5.28 -13.29 5.20
CA LYS A 89 -5.72 -13.05 6.59
C LYS A 89 -4.54 -12.88 7.54
N LYS A 90 -3.52 -13.74 7.43
CA LYS A 90 -2.30 -13.68 8.25
C LYS A 90 -1.53 -12.39 7.97
N SER A 91 -1.26 -12.08 6.70
CA SER A 91 -0.56 -10.85 6.31
C SER A 91 -1.31 -9.59 6.75
N LYS A 92 -2.65 -9.58 6.62
CA LYS A 92 -3.48 -8.48 7.12
C LYS A 92 -3.26 -8.24 8.62
N LYS A 93 -3.28 -9.30 9.43
CA LYS A 93 -3.10 -9.21 10.87
C LYS A 93 -1.73 -8.62 11.21
N GLU A 94 -0.67 -9.18 10.64
CA GLU A 94 0.70 -8.73 10.91
C GLU A 94 0.97 -7.29 10.44
N LEU A 95 0.44 -6.89 9.29
CA LEU A 95 0.59 -5.54 8.78
C LEU A 95 -0.13 -4.52 9.67
N LEU A 96 -1.32 -4.85 10.17
CA LEU A 96 -2.04 -4.01 11.13
C LEU A 96 -1.28 -3.89 12.46
N GLU A 97 -0.74 -5.00 12.97
CA GLU A 97 0.08 -5.00 14.20
C GLU A 97 1.33 -4.11 14.06
N LYS A 98 1.88 -4.00 12.85
CA LYS A 98 3.01 -3.11 12.52
C LYS A 98 2.59 -1.68 12.18
N GLY A 99 1.30 -1.34 12.25
CA GLY A 99 0.78 0.00 12.00
C GLY A 99 0.62 0.39 10.52
N TYR A 100 0.68 -0.57 9.59
CA TYR A 100 0.44 -0.33 8.17
C TYR A 100 -1.05 -0.25 7.85
N LEU A 101 -1.38 0.49 6.80
CA LEU A 101 -2.70 0.52 6.20
C LEU A 101 -2.95 -0.71 5.34
N ILE A 102 -4.20 -1.16 5.28
CA ILE A 102 -4.62 -2.35 4.55
C ILE A 102 -5.69 -2.03 3.53
N ILE A 103 -5.61 -2.71 2.39
CA ILE A 103 -6.69 -2.76 1.41
C ILE A 103 -7.26 -4.16 1.36
N LYS A 104 -8.60 -4.25 1.41
CA LYS A 104 -9.30 -5.52 1.40
C LYS A 104 -8.90 -6.35 0.18
N GLY A 105 -8.56 -7.61 0.42
CA GLY A 105 -8.21 -8.60 -0.62
C GLY A 105 -6.88 -8.36 -1.33
N ARG A 106 -6.02 -7.48 -0.82
CA ARG A 106 -4.71 -7.16 -1.40
C ARG A 106 -3.60 -7.31 -0.37
N VAL A 107 -2.43 -7.74 -0.82
CA VAL A 107 -1.22 -7.89 0.00
C VAL A 107 -0.06 -7.18 -0.68
N PRO A 108 0.75 -6.37 0.03
CA PRO A 108 2.02 -5.85 -0.48
C PRO A 108 2.91 -7.02 -0.95
N GLU A 109 3.38 -6.98 -2.19
CA GLU A 109 4.12 -8.08 -2.80
C GLU A 109 5.42 -8.34 -2.05
N LYS A 110 6.19 -7.29 -1.74
CA LYS A 110 7.43 -7.38 -0.98
C LYS A 110 7.22 -8.06 0.37
N PHE A 111 6.16 -7.70 1.09
CA PHE A 111 5.84 -8.30 2.39
C PHE A 111 5.62 -9.80 2.28
N LEU A 112 4.86 -10.21 1.26
CA LEU A 112 4.59 -11.62 1.01
C LEU A 112 5.87 -12.38 0.67
N MET A 113 6.70 -11.85 -0.23
CA MET A 113 7.93 -12.51 -0.66
C MET A 113 8.97 -12.63 0.46
N GLU A 114 9.10 -11.62 1.31
CA GLU A 114 9.97 -11.68 2.49
C GLU A 114 9.55 -12.80 3.44
N LYS A 115 8.26 -13.06 3.59
CA LYS A 115 7.76 -14.14 4.46
C LYS A 115 7.98 -15.53 3.90
N ILE A 116 7.91 -15.67 2.57
CA ILE A 116 8.07 -16.96 1.91
C ILE A 116 9.54 -17.35 1.82
N ARG A 117 10.45 -16.38 1.65
CA ARG A 117 11.90 -16.64 1.63
C ARG A 117 12.50 -17.05 2.99
N VAL A 118 11.75 -16.90 4.07
CA VAL A 118 12.18 -17.23 5.45
C VAL A 118 11.64 -18.61 5.87
N VAL A 119 11.08 -19.38 4.93
CA VAL A 119 10.70 -20.79 5.09
C VAL A 119 11.57 -21.62 4.16
#